data_AF-A0A1V5YX14-F1
#
_entry.id   AF-A0A1V5YX14-F1
#
_cell.length_a   1.000
_cell.length_b   1.000
_cell.length_c   1.000
_cell.angle_alpha   90.00
_cell.angle_beta   90.00
_cell.angle_gamma   90.00
#
_symmetry.space_group_name_H-M   'P 1'
#
loop_
_entity.id
_entity.type
_entity.pdbx_description
1 polymer ?
#
loop_
_entity_poly.entity_id
_entity_poly.type
_entity_poly.pdbx_seq_one_letter_code
_entity_poly.pdbx_strand_id
1 'polypeptide(L)' 'MLADVKPTRQQVGAKVKFITPTNAKGVFLGEGETINGVTIETISRTEVVFSFLWKEMNKTLTLTKARE' A
#
# COMPACT_ATOMS: atom_id res chain seq x y z
N MET A 1 -3.82 10.43 -3.69
CA MET A 1 -2.87 9.35 -4.11
C MET A 1 -2.83 8.19 -3.12
N LEU A 2 -2.65 8.39 -1.81
CA LEU A 2 -2.72 7.31 -0.78
C LEU A 2 -3.80 7.51 0.29
N ALA A 3 -4.38 8.71 0.43
CA ALA A 3 -5.28 9.07 1.54
C ALA A 3 -6.43 8.06 1.72
N ASP A 4 -6.99 7.57 0.61
CA ASP A 4 -8.14 6.67 0.63
C ASP A 4 -7.79 5.19 0.40
N VAL A 5 -6.50 4.85 0.30
CA VAL A 5 -6.08 3.45 0.27
C VAL A 5 -6.26 2.87 1.67
N LYS A 6 -7.11 1.85 1.80
CA LYS A 6 -7.37 1.16 3.07
C LYS A 6 -6.76 -0.24 3.01
N PRO A 7 -5.63 -0.47 3.69
CA PRO A 7 -5.12 -1.81 3.91
C PRO A 7 -6.08 -2.54 4.85
N THR A 8 -6.60 -3.69 4.43
CA THR A 8 -7.50 -4.48 5.26
C THR A 8 -6.75 -5.59 6.00
N ARG A 9 -7.39 -6.17 7.02
CA ARG A 9 -6.88 -7.40 7.67
C ARG A 9 -7.00 -8.67 6.81
N GLN A 10 -7.75 -8.62 5.70
CA GLN A 10 -7.90 -9.75 4.79
C GLN A 10 -6.61 -9.95 3.99
N GLN A 11 -6.06 -11.17 4.04
CA GLN A 11 -4.88 -11.56 3.28
C GLN A 11 -5.04 -12.93 2.65
N VAL A 12 -4.41 -13.12 1.49
CA VAL A 12 -4.32 -14.39 0.76
C VAL A 12 -2.84 -14.66 0.52
N GLY A 13 -2.30 -15.64 1.24
CA GLY A 13 -0.85 -15.87 1.26
C GLY A 13 -0.10 -14.64 1.78
N ALA A 14 0.88 -14.16 1.01
CA ALA A 14 1.66 -12.96 1.31
C ALA A 14 1.02 -11.65 0.82
N LYS A 15 -0.17 -11.70 0.22
CA LYS A 15 -0.86 -10.51 -0.35
C LYS A 15 -1.96 -10.02 0.58
N VAL A 16 -2.02 -8.71 0.79
CA VAL A 16 -3.08 -8.04 1.57
C VAL A 16 -4.08 -7.38 0.65
N LYS A 17 -5.35 -7.39 1.03
CA LYS A 17 -6.39 -6.68 0.29
C LYS A 17 -6.35 -5.19 0.60
N PHE A 18 -6.20 -4.39 -0.44
CA PHE A 18 -6.25 -2.93 -0.41
C PHE A 18 -7.53 -2.46 -1.09
N ILE A 19 -8.32 -1.66 -0.39
CA ILE A 19 -9.48 -0.98 -0.98
C ILE A 19 -9.02 0.39 -1.46
N THR A 20 -9.32 0.73 -2.71
CA THR A 20 -9.02 2.04 -3.29
C THR A 20 -10.30 2.68 -3.83
N PRO A 21 -10.35 4.03 -3.99
CA PRO A 21 -11.50 4.70 -4.60
C PRO A 21 -11.80 4.21 -6.01
N THR A 22 -10.75 3.87 -6.76
CA THR A 22 -10.84 3.34 -8.13
C THR A 22 -11.28 1.88 -8.18
N ASN A 23 -11.13 1.13 -7.08
CA ASN A 23 -11.53 -0.26 -6.99
C ASN A 23 -12.14 -0.57 -5.62
N ALA A 24 -13.44 -0.30 -5.50
CA ALA A 24 -14.22 -0.56 -4.28
C ALA A 24 -14.29 -2.05 -3.89
N LYS A 25 -14.06 -2.98 -4.83
CA LYS A 25 -13.98 -4.43 -4.52
C LYS A 25 -12.68 -4.80 -3.80
N GLY A 26 -11.69 -3.92 -3.88
CA GLY A 26 -10.34 -4.11 -3.37
C GLY A 26 -9.49 -4.99 -4.28
N VAL A 27 -8.17 -4.92 -4.10
CA VAL A 27 -7.20 -5.70 -4.86
C VAL A 27 -6.16 -6.29 -3.89
N PHE A 28 -5.73 -7.53 -4.14
CA PHE A 28 -4.73 -8.18 -3.30
C PHE A 28 -3.33 -7.87 -3.83
N LEU A 29 -2.53 -7.18 -3.02
CA LEU A 29 -1.15 -6.84 -3.39
C LEU A 29 -0.15 -7.28 -2.32
N GLY A 30 1.06 -7.61 -2.77
CA GLY A 30 2.20 -7.99 -1.93
C GLY A 30 3.27 -6.91 -1.83
N GLU A 31 4.31 -7.20 -1.06
CA GLU A 31 5.54 -6.40 -1.03
C GLU A 31 6.18 -6.36 -2.43
N GLY A 32 6.71 -5.19 -2.81
CA GLY A 32 7.26 -4.91 -4.13
C GLY A 32 6.23 -4.57 -5.22
N GLU A 33 4.94 -4.81 -4.99
CA GLU A 33 3.90 -4.40 -5.93
C GLU A 33 3.53 -2.92 -5.76
N THR A 34 2.93 -2.33 -6.80
CA THR A 34 2.57 -0.91 -6.81
C THR A 34 1.06 -0.71 -6.76
N ILE A 35 0.63 0.30 -6.01
CA ILE A 35 -0.76 0.75 -5.92
C ILE A 35 -0.82 2.26 -6.11
N ASN A 36 -1.60 2.73 -7.09
CA ASN A 36 -1.75 4.16 -7.41
C ASN A 36 -0.40 4.93 -7.54
N GLY A 37 0.63 4.28 -8.10
CA GLY A 37 1.95 4.89 -8.31
C GLY A 37 2.90 4.85 -7.11
N VAL A 38 2.55 4.10 -6.06
CA VAL A 38 3.32 3.95 -4.83
C VAL A 38 3.67 2.48 -4.63
N THR A 39 4.89 2.19 -4.22
CA THR A 39 5.36 0.82 -3.98
C THR A 39 5.04 0.39 -2.55
N ILE A 40 4.65 -0.87 -2.37
CA ILE A 40 4.51 -1.46 -1.04
C ILE A 40 5.88 -2.00 -0.62
N GLU A 41 6.48 -1.43 0.43
CA GLU A 41 7.78 -1.92 0.92
C GLU A 41 7.61 -3.07 1.89
N THR A 42 6.76 -2.89 2.91
CA THR A 42 6.64 -3.85 4.00
C THR A 42 5.19 -4.04 4.40
N ILE A 43 4.81 -5.29 4.59
CA ILE A 43 3.47 -5.73 4.97
C ILE A 43 3.58 -6.42 6.34
N SER A 44 3.46 -5.64 7.41
CA SER A 44 3.48 -6.15 8.80
C SER A 44 2.09 -6.50 9.30
N ARG A 45 1.97 -7.35 10.32
CA ARG A 45 0.66 -7.83 10.83
C ARG A 45 -0.34 -6.71 11.16
N THR A 46 0.16 -5.56 11.62
CA THR A 46 -0.64 -4.41 12.07
C THR A 46 -0.63 -3.24 11.11
N GLU A 47 0.36 -3.14 10.23
CA GLU A 47 0.60 -1.96 9.41
C GLU A 47 1.21 -2.31 8.05
N VAL A 48 1.06 -1.40 7.10
CA VAL A 48 1.67 -1.47 5.78
C VAL A 48 2.48 -0.21 5.55
N VAL A 49 3.73 -0.39 5.14
CA VAL A 49 4.64 0.68 4.76
C VAL A 49 4.65 0.81 3.25
N PHE A 50 4.38 2.02 2.81
CA PHE A 50 4.40 2.42 1.41
C PHE A 50 5.60 3.31 1.16
N SER A 51 6.19 3.22 -0.03
CA SER A 51 7.23 4.13 -0.48
C SER A 51 6.93 4.73 -1.84
N PHE A 52 7.28 6.00 -1.98
CA PHE A 52 7.17 6.76 -3.21
C PHE A 52 8.49 7.44 -3.49
N LEU A 53 9.05 7.17 -4.67
CA LEU A 53 10.26 7.84 -5.14
C LEU A 53 9.89 9.19 -5.77
N TRP A 54 10.15 10.29 -5.05
CA TRP A 54 10.01 11.63 -5.59
C TRP A 54 11.25 11.99 -6.41
N LYS A 55 11.15 11.74 -7.72
CA LYS A 55 12.26 11.91 -8.67
C LYS A 55 12.85 13.32 -8.70
N GLU A 56 12.02 14.36 -8.58
CA GLU A 56 12.46 15.76 -8.66
C GLU A 56 13.39 16.17 -7.51
N MET A 57 13.18 15.59 -6.32
CA MET A 57 14.02 15.84 -5.14
C MET A 57 14.99 14.69 -4.85
N ASN A 58 14.98 13.63 -5.66
CA ASN A 58 15.67 12.36 -5.43
C ASN A 58 15.49 11.83 -3.99
N LYS A 59 14.26 11.94 -3.47
CA LYS A 59 13.91 11.54 -2.09
C LYS A 59 12.86 10.44 -2.11
N THR A 60 13.06 9.43 -1.26
CA THR A 60 12.02 8.42 -1.00
C THR A 60 11.15 8.93 0.15
N LEU A 61 9.85 9.04 -0.11
CA LEU A 61 8.85 9.34 0.91
C LEU A 61 8.23 8.04 1.36
N THR A 62 8.26 7.77 2.66
CA THR A 62 7.62 6.60 3.26
C THR A 62 6.34 7.02 3.97
N LEU A 63 5.31 6.19 3.86
CA LEU A 63 4.03 6.39 4.55
C LEU A 63 3.59 5.07 5.18
N THR A 64 3.37 5.10 6.49
CA THR A 64 2.85 3.95 7.23
C THR A 64 1.35 4.09 7.44
N LYS A 65 0.59 3.04 7.14
CA LYS A 65 -0.84 2.95 7.46
C LYS A 65 -1.15 1.69 8.25
N ALA A 66 -1.95 1.85 9.30
CA ALA A 66 -2.51 0.72 10.03
C ALA A 66 -3.48 -0.07 9.16
N ARG A 67 -3.60 -1.38 9.42
CA ARG A 67 -4.61 -2.23 8.80
C ARG A 67 -5.95 -2.11 9.53
N GLU A 68 -7.01 -1.85 8.77
CA GLU A 68 -8.40 -1.83 9.25
C GLU A 68 -9.10 -3.19 9.09
#